data_AF-A0A223V8B0-F1
#
_entry.id   AF-A0A223V8B0-F1
#
_cell.length_a   1.000
_cell.length_b   1.000
_cell.length_c   1.000
_cell.angle_alpha   90.00
_cell.angle_beta   90.00
_cell.angle_gamma   90.00
#
_symmetry.space_group_name_H-M   'P 1'
#
loop_
_entity.id
_entity.type
_entity.pdbx_description
1 polymer ?
#
loop_
_entity_poly.entity_id
_entity_poly.type
_entity_poly.pdbx_seq_one_letter_code
_entity_poly.pdbx_strand_id
1 'polypeptide(L)'
;MDRRDFIATGALSTAGMIFFPGNLLAKESKELLKTKFPQPLPFKQDGEWKEFELYVDVKIQEPAPGFSFHTLAFNDMVPGPEIRVNYGDKVRVKFKNKSKLNHTIHWHGMHVPWRMDGVPMVTQLSVMPNNEFIYEFEAKPIGTHFYHCHWGTVLHMQAGMFGSLIVEDPNDTIKKQFPYEREYTLIYSAHDVNFIRQEMNRMLERMDERSYLMSKGRFDHERWAVFNNHDQLNESIKNGWEPPYALNRRAPAGIPQADWFTVNGKSYPDTPYLFIKSGENIRVRLINAGAEIHNLHLHGHDFWMVADDGIPIPQPWKRNTVPLTPGKTYDIIIEGNNRGIWTFHDHDTRKVTNNGLYPGGNLLALVYEDLPEDELIISKYSGNPMYKNTGMNMNSNMKSMLMGDDKLPKIALDE
;
A
#
# COMPACT_ATOMS: atom_id res chain seq x y z
N MET A 1 -7.16 24.69 -1.24
CA MET A 1 -7.46 24.85 0.20
C MET A 1 -7.04 26.25 0.61
N ASP A 2 -7.92 26.98 1.29
CA ASP A 2 -7.51 28.20 2.00
C ASP A 2 -6.59 27.81 3.18
N ARG A 3 -5.64 28.67 3.58
CA ARG A 3 -4.80 28.48 4.79
C ARG A 3 -5.65 28.19 6.03
N ARG A 4 -6.86 28.75 6.08
CA ARG A 4 -7.83 28.52 7.17
C ARG A 4 -8.31 27.08 7.25
N ASP A 5 -8.59 26.46 6.11
CA ASP A 5 -9.01 25.06 6.04
C ASP A 5 -7.84 24.13 6.37
N PHE A 6 -6.62 24.46 5.92
CA PHE A 6 -5.43 23.67 6.21
C PHE A 6 -5.12 23.57 7.71
N ILE A 7 -5.35 24.64 8.49
CA ILE A 7 -5.12 24.61 9.96
C ILE A 7 -6.23 23.84 10.68
N ALA A 8 -7.49 24.00 10.27
CA ALA A 8 -8.63 23.31 10.87
C ALA A 8 -8.61 21.80 10.56
N THR A 9 -8.28 21.42 9.32
CA THR A 9 -8.05 20.02 8.93
C THR A 9 -6.73 19.51 9.50
N GLY A 10 -5.71 20.36 9.57
CA GLY A 10 -4.40 20.07 10.13
C GLY A 10 -4.47 19.62 11.59
N ALA A 11 -5.33 20.27 12.39
CA ALA A 11 -5.65 19.93 13.78
C ALA A 11 -6.16 18.49 13.98
N LEU A 12 -7.04 18.06 13.08
CA LEU A 12 -7.66 16.74 13.11
C LEU A 12 -6.78 15.68 12.42
N SER A 13 -5.84 16.12 11.58
CA SER A 13 -4.90 15.26 10.87
C SER A 13 -3.71 14.85 11.74
N THR A 14 -3.04 13.78 11.33
CA THR A 14 -1.88 13.22 12.03
C THR A 14 -0.66 14.17 12.02
N ALA A 15 -0.60 15.15 11.11
CA ALA A 15 0.37 16.24 11.15
C ALA A 15 0.16 17.13 12.38
N GLY A 16 -1.08 17.53 12.67
CA GLY A 16 -1.43 18.23 13.90
C GLY A 16 -1.10 17.41 15.13
N MET A 17 -1.29 16.09 15.10
CA MET A 17 -0.90 15.20 16.20
C MET A 17 0.62 15.14 16.41
N ILE A 18 1.46 15.22 15.37
CA ILE A 18 2.92 15.32 15.54
C ILE A 18 3.30 16.63 16.22
N PHE A 19 2.67 17.76 15.87
CA PHE A 19 2.93 19.05 16.51
C PHE A 19 2.50 19.08 17.99
N PHE A 20 1.59 18.20 18.39
CA PHE A 20 1.10 18.07 19.76
C PHE A 20 1.21 16.60 20.22
N PRO A 21 2.42 16.14 20.61
CA PRO A 21 2.70 14.73 20.93
C PRO A 21 1.77 14.11 21.97
N GLY A 22 1.25 14.90 22.92
CA GLY A 22 0.25 14.45 23.88
C GLY A 22 -1.03 13.92 23.23
N ASN A 23 -1.45 14.49 22.09
CA ASN A 23 -2.59 13.99 21.33
C ASN A 23 -2.28 12.66 20.63
N LEU A 24 -1.02 12.40 20.33
CA LEU A 24 -0.58 11.20 19.61
C LEU A 24 -0.63 9.96 20.53
N LEU A 25 -0.35 10.15 21.82
CA LEU A 25 -0.43 9.08 22.83
C LEU A 25 -1.83 8.87 23.41
N ALA A 26 -2.79 9.74 23.07
CA ALA A 26 -4.18 9.56 23.49
C ALA A 26 -4.75 8.22 23.01
N LYS A 27 -5.57 7.58 23.85
CA LYS A 27 -6.15 6.25 23.57
C LYS A 27 -6.91 6.24 22.24
N GLU A 28 -7.72 7.27 21.99
CA GLU A 28 -8.51 7.42 20.77
C GLU A 28 -7.63 7.49 19.52
N SER A 29 -6.55 8.26 19.57
CA SER A 29 -5.56 8.37 18.48
C SER A 29 -4.88 7.03 18.20
N LYS A 30 -4.50 6.29 19.26
CA LYS A 30 -3.90 4.95 19.12
C LYS A 30 -4.87 3.95 18.49
N GLU A 31 -6.14 3.94 18.92
CA GLU A 31 -7.16 3.06 18.32
C GLU A 31 -7.42 3.41 16.85
N LEU A 32 -7.47 4.71 16.50
CA LEU A 32 -7.57 5.15 15.11
C LEU A 32 -6.36 4.73 14.27
N LEU A 33 -5.14 4.84 14.81
CA LEU A 33 -3.92 4.47 14.08
C LEU A 33 -3.82 2.95 13.86
N LYS A 34 -4.34 2.14 14.78
CA LYS A 34 -4.38 0.68 14.63
C LYS A 34 -5.21 0.24 13.41
N THR A 35 -6.28 0.95 13.07
CA THR A 35 -7.12 0.60 11.91
C THR A 35 -6.43 0.84 10.57
N LYS A 36 -5.30 1.56 10.55
CA LYS A 36 -4.49 1.84 9.36
C LYS A 36 -3.49 0.71 9.02
N PHE A 37 -3.44 -0.34 9.83
CA PHE A 37 -2.68 -1.55 9.52
C PHE A 37 -3.59 -2.61 8.89
N PRO A 38 -3.07 -3.45 7.98
CA PRO A 38 -3.82 -4.56 7.42
C PRO A 38 -4.41 -5.44 8.54
N GLN A 39 -5.71 -5.72 8.46
CA GLN A 39 -6.39 -6.57 9.42
C GLN A 39 -6.52 -7.99 8.85
N PRO A 40 -6.28 -9.04 9.66
CA PRO A 40 -6.48 -10.42 9.22
C PRO A 40 -7.92 -10.65 8.74
N LEU A 41 -8.05 -11.16 7.52
CA LEU A 41 -9.32 -11.60 6.95
C LEU A 41 -9.81 -12.82 7.74
N PRO A 42 -11.03 -12.81 8.30
CA PRO A 42 -11.56 -13.99 8.95
C PRO A 42 -11.76 -15.12 7.93
N PHE A 43 -11.55 -16.36 8.37
CA PHE A 43 -11.82 -17.55 7.59
C PHE A 43 -12.88 -18.42 8.27
N LYS A 44 -13.56 -19.23 7.47
CA LYS A 44 -14.38 -20.34 7.93
C LYS A 44 -13.58 -21.63 7.81
N GLN A 45 -13.60 -22.47 8.85
CA GLN A 45 -13.04 -23.82 8.76
C GLN A 45 -14.03 -24.72 7.98
N ASP A 46 -13.57 -25.33 6.88
CA ASP A 46 -14.31 -26.29 6.07
C ASP A 46 -13.48 -27.57 5.84
N GLY A 47 -13.68 -28.57 6.69
CA GLY A 47 -12.80 -29.75 6.73
C GLY A 47 -11.37 -29.35 7.06
N GLU A 48 -10.41 -29.71 6.19
CA GLU A 48 -9.01 -29.27 6.31
C GLU A 48 -8.76 -27.84 5.82
N TRP A 49 -9.71 -27.23 5.11
CA TRP A 49 -9.54 -25.93 4.45
C TRP A 49 -9.85 -24.77 5.39
N LYS A 50 -8.95 -23.79 5.42
CA LYS A 50 -9.22 -22.43 5.86
C LYS A 50 -9.78 -21.65 4.67
N GLU A 51 -11.09 -21.46 4.68
CA GLU A 51 -11.83 -20.84 3.58
C GLU A 51 -12.00 -19.33 3.82
N PHE A 52 -11.44 -18.53 2.91
CA PHE A 52 -11.55 -17.07 2.89
C PHE A 52 -12.48 -16.62 1.76
N GLU A 53 -13.24 -15.56 2.01
CA GLU A 53 -14.00 -14.86 0.99
C GLU A 53 -13.34 -13.53 0.63
N LEU A 54 -12.96 -13.41 -0.63
CA LEU A 54 -12.39 -12.18 -1.17
C LEU A 54 -13.23 -11.71 -2.36
N TYR A 55 -13.45 -10.41 -2.49
CA TYR A 55 -14.05 -9.85 -3.68
C TYR A 55 -13.35 -8.57 -4.09
N VAL A 56 -13.46 -8.24 -5.37
CA VAL A 56 -13.00 -6.95 -5.91
C VAL A 56 -14.18 -6.12 -6.39
N ASP A 57 -14.13 -4.83 -6.11
CA ASP A 57 -15.03 -3.83 -6.66
C ASP A 57 -14.29 -2.48 -6.86
N VAL A 58 -14.90 -1.56 -7.62
CA VAL A 58 -14.42 -0.19 -7.73
C VAL A 58 -14.84 0.59 -6.50
N LYS A 59 -13.89 1.14 -5.74
CA LYS A 59 -14.16 1.95 -4.55
C LYS A 59 -13.43 3.27 -4.55
N ILE A 60 -14.02 4.28 -3.94
CA ILE A 60 -13.35 5.55 -3.67
C ILE A 60 -12.55 5.39 -2.39
N GLN A 61 -11.25 5.67 -2.44
CA GLN A 61 -10.36 5.65 -1.28
C GLN A 61 -9.81 7.05 -1.04
N GLU A 62 -9.68 7.40 0.24
CA GLU A 62 -9.11 8.67 0.70
C GLU A 62 -7.71 8.40 1.29
N PRO A 63 -6.63 8.53 0.50
CA PRO A 63 -5.27 8.33 1.01
C PRO A 63 -4.84 9.45 1.96
N ALA A 64 -5.34 10.68 1.79
CA ALA A 64 -5.07 11.82 2.65
C ALA A 64 -6.31 12.72 2.76
N PRO A 65 -6.46 13.48 3.86
CA PRO A 65 -7.67 14.26 4.11
C PRO A 65 -8.01 15.22 2.96
N GLY A 66 -9.25 15.14 2.47
CA GLY A 66 -9.75 16.01 1.40
C GLY A 66 -9.32 15.61 -0.01
N PHE A 67 -8.65 14.46 -0.18
CA PHE A 67 -8.32 13.94 -1.49
C PHE A 67 -8.73 12.46 -1.62
N SER A 68 -9.54 12.14 -2.64
CA SER A 68 -9.96 10.78 -2.91
C SER A 68 -9.89 10.44 -4.38
N PHE A 69 -9.70 9.17 -4.70
CA PHE A 69 -9.69 8.67 -6.07
C PHE A 69 -10.30 7.27 -6.15
N HIS A 70 -10.68 6.86 -7.36
CA HIS A 70 -11.22 5.53 -7.60
C HIS A 70 -10.09 4.50 -7.61
N THR A 71 -10.33 3.39 -6.96
CA THR A 71 -9.43 2.24 -6.79
C THR A 71 -10.16 0.97 -7.19
N LEU A 72 -9.39 -0.09 -7.38
CA LEU A 72 -9.90 -1.45 -7.45
C LEU A 72 -9.51 -2.12 -6.14
N ALA A 73 -10.49 -2.25 -5.24
CA ALA A 73 -10.25 -2.60 -3.85
C ALA A 73 -10.64 -4.05 -3.58
N PHE A 74 -9.81 -4.77 -2.83
CA PHE A 74 -10.20 -6.05 -2.27
C PHE A 74 -10.97 -5.82 -0.96
N ASN A 75 -12.17 -6.39 -0.84
CA ASN A 75 -13.05 -6.24 0.32
C ASN A 75 -13.20 -4.78 0.79
N ASP A 76 -13.40 -3.88 -0.17
CA ASP A 76 -13.62 -2.44 0.03
C ASP A 76 -12.44 -1.64 0.61
N MET A 77 -11.24 -2.22 0.68
CA MET A 77 -10.04 -1.57 1.20
C MET A 77 -8.85 -1.66 0.26
N VAL A 78 -7.97 -0.66 0.38
CA VAL A 78 -6.64 -0.63 -0.21
C VAL A 78 -5.65 -0.31 0.91
N PRO A 79 -4.68 -1.20 1.19
CA PRO A 79 -4.51 -2.53 0.65
C PRO A 79 -5.70 -3.43 0.99
N GLY A 80 -5.82 -4.53 0.28
CA GLY A 80 -6.71 -5.63 0.63
C GLY A 80 -6.42 -6.20 2.02
N PRO A 81 -7.37 -6.94 2.59
CA PRO A 81 -7.23 -7.53 3.93
C PRO A 81 -6.06 -8.51 3.99
N GLU A 82 -5.44 -8.64 5.16
CA GLU A 82 -4.29 -9.54 5.34
C GLU A 82 -4.78 -11.00 5.39
N ILE A 83 -4.19 -11.89 4.61
CA ILE A 83 -4.39 -13.32 4.79
C ILE A 83 -3.26 -13.81 5.69
N ARG A 84 -3.57 -14.28 6.91
CA ARG A 84 -2.59 -14.80 7.85
C ARG A 84 -2.90 -16.25 8.20
N VAL A 85 -1.95 -17.14 7.92
CA VAL A 85 -2.08 -18.59 8.05
C VAL A 85 -0.78 -19.18 8.61
N ASN A 86 -0.81 -20.41 9.10
CA ASN A 86 0.38 -21.14 9.50
C ASN A 86 0.95 -21.92 8.31
N TYR A 87 2.25 -22.19 8.35
CA TYR A 87 2.89 -23.10 7.42
C TYR A 87 2.14 -24.44 7.31
N GLY A 88 1.87 -24.86 6.07
CA GLY A 88 1.22 -26.14 5.77
C GLY A 88 -0.31 -26.13 5.85
N ASP A 89 -0.93 -25.02 6.27
CA ASP A 89 -2.40 -24.89 6.22
C ASP A 89 -2.92 -25.07 4.79
N LYS A 90 -4.07 -25.75 4.63
CA LYS A 90 -4.80 -25.77 3.36
C LYS A 90 -5.64 -24.50 3.25
N VAL A 91 -5.35 -23.69 2.24
CA VAL A 91 -5.98 -22.38 2.02
C VAL A 91 -6.91 -22.47 0.82
N ARG A 92 -8.17 -22.09 1.04
CA ARG A 92 -9.16 -21.92 -0.04
C ARG A 92 -9.59 -20.46 -0.08
N VAL A 93 -9.46 -19.81 -1.23
CA VAL A 93 -9.96 -18.45 -1.42
C VAL A 93 -11.04 -18.42 -2.48
N LYS A 94 -12.27 -18.12 -2.06
CA LYS A 94 -13.41 -17.86 -2.93
C LYS A 94 -13.35 -16.42 -3.41
N PHE A 95 -12.84 -16.21 -4.62
CA PHE A 95 -12.69 -14.90 -5.21
C PHE A 95 -13.87 -14.53 -6.09
N LYS A 96 -14.64 -13.51 -5.69
CA LYS A 96 -15.81 -12.99 -6.41
C LYS A 96 -15.46 -11.68 -7.12
N ASN A 97 -15.68 -11.62 -8.43
CA ASN A 97 -15.51 -10.38 -9.17
C ASN A 97 -16.84 -9.60 -9.21
N LYS A 98 -16.96 -8.54 -8.41
CA LYS A 98 -18.14 -7.65 -8.42
C LYS A 98 -17.96 -6.44 -9.34
N SER A 99 -16.76 -6.27 -9.90
CA SER A 99 -16.41 -5.17 -10.78
C SER A 99 -16.82 -5.47 -12.23
N LYS A 100 -16.79 -4.44 -13.08
CA LYS A 100 -16.98 -4.56 -14.54
C LYS A 100 -15.70 -4.93 -15.31
N LEU A 101 -14.55 -4.98 -14.66
CA LEU A 101 -13.26 -5.33 -15.25
C LEU A 101 -12.95 -6.81 -15.00
N ASN A 102 -12.06 -7.38 -15.82
CA ASN A 102 -11.55 -8.73 -15.62
C ASN A 102 -10.44 -8.75 -14.57
N HIS A 103 -10.36 -9.79 -13.74
CA HIS A 103 -9.31 -9.88 -12.71
C HIS A 103 -8.75 -11.30 -12.55
N THR A 104 -7.61 -11.40 -11.89
CA THR A 104 -7.07 -12.63 -11.29
C THR A 104 -6.44 -12.27 -9.94
N ILE A 105 -6.01 -13.28 -9.18
CA ILE A 105 -5.16 -13.09 -8.00
C ILE A 105 -3.93 -13.98 -8.18
N HIS A 106 -2.77 -13.36 -8.25
CA HIS A 106 -1.48 -14.03 -8.13
C HIS A 106 -1.00 -13.99 -6.68
N TRP A 107 -0.43 -15.09 -6.22
CA TRP A 107 0.04 -15.32 -4.84
C TRP A 107 1.57 -15.16 -4.80
N HIS A 108 2.04 -13.92 -4.74
CA HIS A 108 3.44 -13.59 -4.91
C HIS A 108 4.31 -14.21 -3.81
N GLY A 109 5.28 -15.03 -4.20
CA GLY A 109 6.18 -15.76 -3.31
C GLY A 109 5.67 -17.14 -2.86
N MET A 110 4.44 -17.51 -3.21
CA MET A 110 3.83 -18.79 -2.81
C MET A 110 4.09 -19.92 -3.81
N HIS A 111 4.33 -21.13 -3.30
CA HIS A 111 4.44 -22.35 -4.11
C HIS A 111 3.06 -23.02 -4.27
N VAL A 112 2.24 -22.44 -5.12
CA VAL A 112 0.89 -22.95 -5.42
C VAL A 112 0.90 -23.99 -6.55
N PRO A 113 -0.09 -24.89 -6.64
CA PRO A 113 -0.31 -25.66 -7.86
C PRO A 113 -0.43 -24.72 -9.05
N TRP A 114 0.23 -25.00 -10.17
CA TRP A 114 0.37 -24.04 -11.27
C TRP A 114 -0.97 -23.47 -11.76
N ARG A 115 -2.06 -24.24 -11.76
CA ARG A 115 -3.42 -23.78 -12.16
C ARG A 115 -4.05 -22.75 -11.21
N MET A 116 -3.44 -22.53 -10.05
CA MET A 116 -3.89 -21.61 -8.99
C MET A 116 -2.98 -20.37 -8.89
N ASP A 117 -2.04 -20.22 -9.83
CA ASP A 117 -1.04 -19.14 -9.83
C ASP A 117 -1.59 -17.78 -10.27
N GLY A 118 -2.78 -17.72 -10.89
CA GLY A 118 -3.42 -16.43 -11.16
C GLY A 118 -2.89 -15.66 -12.37
N VAL A 119 -2.09 -16.29 -13.23
CA VAL A 119 -1.53 -15.64 -14.43
C VAL A 119 -2.45 -15.88 -15.63
N PRO A 120 -3.13 -14.83 -16.14
CA PRO A 120 -4.08 -14.98 -17.21
C PRO A 120 -3.41 -15.46 -18.51
N MET A 121 -4.10 -16.30 -19.27
CA MET A 121 -3.65 -16.89 -20.54
C MET A 121 -2.44 -17.83 -20.44
N VAL A 122 -1.93 -18.06 -19.22
CA VAL A 122 -0.84 -19.01 -18.94
C VAL A 122 -1.35 -20.12 -18.03
N THR A 123 -1.80 -19.76 -16.83
CA THR A 123 -2.21 -20.73 -15.81
C THR A 123 -3.72 -20.82 -15.64
N GLN A 124 -4.44 -19.73 -15.94
CA GLN A 124 -5.89 -19.69 -15.97
C GLN A 124 -6.43 -18.62 -16.93
N LEU A 125 -7.75 -18.59 -17.15
CA LEU A 125 -8.42 -17.43 -17.72
C LEU A 125 -8.76 -16.43 -16.62
N SER A 126 -8.99 -15.17 -17.02
CA SER A 126 -9.43 -14.13 -16.08
C SER A 126 -10.81 -14.43 -15.51
N VAL A 127 -11.03 -14.05 -14.25
CA VAL A 127 -12.34 -14.03 -13.62
C VAL A 127 -13.13 -12.85 -14.17
N MET A 128 -14.15 -13.16 -14.97
CA MET A 128 -15.02 -12.16 -15.62
C MET A 128 -15.94 -11.45 -14.61
N PRO A 129 -16.53 -10.30 -14.97
CA PRO A 129 -17.55 -9.64 -14.17
C PRO A 129 -18.66 -10.59 -13.73
N ASN A 130 -19.04 -10.51 -12.46
CA ASN A 130 -20.05 -11.35 -11.80
C ASN A 130 -19.74 -12.85 -11.73
N ASN A 131 -18.51 -13.25 -12.04
CA ASN A 131 -18.06 -14.63 -11.88
C ASN A 131 -17.21 -14.82 -10.62
N GLU A 132 -17.02 -16.08 -10.26
CA GLU A 132 -16.21 -16.53 -9.14
C GLU A 132 -15.08 -17.46 -9.64
N PHE A 133 -13.96 -17.45 -8.93
CA PHE A 133 -12.92 -18.47 -9.04
C PHE A 133 -12.47 -18.90 -7.65
N ILE A 134 -12.25 -20.20 -7.47
CA ILE A 134 -11.80 -20.77 -6.20
C ILE A 134 -10.32 -21.13 -6.35
N TYR A 135 -9.48 -20.48 -5.55
CA TYR A 135 -8.06 -20.81 -5.42
C TYR A 135 -7.87 -21.80 -4.28
N GLU A 136 -7.11 -22.86 -4.50
CA GLU A 136 -6.82 -23.88 -3.49
C GLU A 136 -5.33 -24.23 -3.49
N PHE A 137 -4.67 -24.02 -2.36
CA PHE A 137 -3.24 -24.31 -2.21
C PHE A 137 -2.86 -24.61 -0.77
N GLU A 138 -1.64 -25.09 -0.58
CA GLU A 138 -1.02 -25.26 0.73
C GLU A 138 -0.13 -24.05 1.02
N ALA A 139 -0.20 -23.51 2.23
CA ALA A 139 0.56 -22.33 2.62
C ALA A 139 2.06 -22.65 2.79
N LYS A 140 2.83 -22.45 1.71
CA LYS A 140 4.29 -22.54 1.69
C LYS A 140 4.89 -21.65 0.59
N PRO A 141 6.09 -21.09 0.79
CA PRO A 141 6.95 -21.18 1.98
C PRO A 141 6.48 -20.27 3.14
N ILE A 142 7.16 -20.35 4.31
CA ILE A 142 6.96 -19.41 5.42
C ILE A 142 7.32 -17.97 5.03
N GLY A 143 6.89 -17.00 5.82
CA GLY A 143 7.36 -15.62 5.77
C GLY A 143 6.34 -14.62 5.23
N THR A 144 6.88 -13.47 4.80
CA THR A 144 6.12 -12.33 4.31
C THR A 144 5.97 -12.39 2.81
N HIS A 145 4.73 -12.62 2.39
CA HIS A 145 4.28 -12.68 1.01
C HIS A 145 3.19 -11.62 0.79
N PHE A 146 2.71 -11.52 -0.44
CA PHE A 146 1.56 -10.68 -0.75
C PHE A 146 0.80 -11.27 -1.92
N TYR A 147 -0.41 -10.78 -2.16
CA TYR A 147 -1.22 -11.17 -3.31
C TYR A 147 -1.59 -9.93 -4.10
N HIS A 148 -1.73 -10.06 -5.42
CA HIS A 148 -2.08 -8.94 -6.29
C HIS A 148 -2.75 -9.38 -7.58
N CYS A 149 -3.38 -8.44 -8.29
CA CYS A 149 -3.94 -8.74 -9.60
C CYS A 149 -2.85 -8.95 -10.65
N HIS A 150 -3.07 -9.90 -11.57
CA HIS A 150 -2.18 -10.16 -12.71
C HIS A 150 -2.86 -9.93 -14.08
N TRP A 151 -4.07 -9.36 -14.07
CA TRP A 151 -4.72 -8.84 -15.28
C TRP A 151 -4.46 -7.34 -15.40
N GLY A 152 -3.93 -6.86 -16.52
CA GLY A 152 -3.67 -5.42 -16.71
C GLY A 152 -2.80 -4.82 -15.60
N THR A 153 -1.78 -5.58 -15.17
CA THR A 153 -1.03 -5.42 -13.92
C THR A 153 -0.63 -3.98 -13.61
N VAL A 154 -0.17 -3.22 -14.62
CA VAL A 154 0.19 -1.80 -14.47
C VAL A 154 -0.96 -0.98 -13.89
N LEU A 155 -2.15 -1.03 -14.51
CA LEU A 155 -3.30 -0.26 -14.03
C LEU A 155 -3.83 -0.80 -12.71
N HIS A 156 -3.96 -2.12 -12.59
CA HIS A 156 -4.65 -2.72 -11.45
C HIS A 156 -3.86 -2.58 -10.15
N MET A 157 -2.53 -2.74 -10.20
CA MET A 157 -1.67 -2.47 -9.05
C MET A 157 -1.60 -0.98 -8.73
N GLN A 158 -1.51 -0.10 -9.75
CA GLN A 158 -1.65 1.35 -9.57
C GLN A 158 -2.99 1.71 -8.90
N ALA A 159 -4.07 1.00 -9.21
CA ALA A 159 -5.39 1.20 -8.62
C ALA A 159 -5.57 0.51 -7.26
N GLY A 160 -4.53 -0.09 -6.65
CA GLY A 160 -4.61 -0.64 -5.30
C GLY A 160 -4.96 -2.13 -5.16
N MET A 161 -4.93 -2.91 -6.25
CA MET A 161 -5.24 -4.35 -6.20
C MET A 161 -4.09 -5.21 -5.64
N PHE A 162 -3.82 -5.08 -4.35
CA PHE A 162 -2.86 -5.89 -3.62
C PHE A 162 -3.20 -5.98 -2.13
N GLY A 163 -2.71 -7.00 -1.43
CA GLY A 163 -2.83 -7.16 0.03
C GLY A 163 -1.77 -8.12 0.58
N SER A 164 -1.54 -8.12 1.89
CA SER A 164 -0.51 -8.97 2.51
C SER A 164 -0.95 -10.43 2.66
N LEU A 165 0.01 -11.34 2.56
CA LEU A 165 -0.15 -12.77 2.85
C LEU A 165 0.99 -13.20 3.78
N ILE A 166 0.67 -13.50 5.03
CA ILE A 166 1.66 -13.89 6.04
C ILE A 166 1.51 -15.38 6.33
N VAL A 167 2.61 -16.13 6.13
CA VAL A 167 2.69 -17.55 6.48
C VAL A 167 3.57 -17.68 7.72
N GLU A 168 2.93 -17.87 8.86
CA GLU A 168 3.59 -17.99 10.16
C GLU A 168 4.42 -19.28 10.24
N ASP A 169 5.61 -19.16 10.80
CA ASP A 169 6.45 -20.29 11.18
C ASP A 169 6.15 -20.67 12.64
N PRO A 170 5.58 -21.86 12.91
CA PRO A 170 5.39 -22.34 14.29
C PRO A 170 6.70 -22.39 15.10
N ASN A 171 7.85 -22.39 14.42
CA ASN A 171 9.19 -22.47 15.00
C ASN A 171 10.04 -21.22 14.72
N ASP A 172 9.40 -20.05 14.60
CA ASP A 172 10.01 -18.78 14.16
C ASP A 172 11.43 -18.54 14.72
N THR A 173 12.41 -18.72 13.84
CA THR A 173 13.83 -18.54 14.14
C THR A 173 14.22 -17.09 14.38
N ILE A 174 13.55 -16.15 13.71
CA ILE A 174 13.74 -14.71 13.88
C ILE A 174 13.31 -14.34 15.29
N LYS A 175 12.14 -14.81 15.74
CA LYS A 175 11.62 -14.52 17.09
C LYS A 175 12.48 -15.12 18.20
N LYS A 176 13.13 -16.26 17.96
CA LYS A 176 14.08 -16.85 18.91
C LYS A 176 15.37 -16.04 19.03
N GLN A 177 15.88 -15.54 17.91
CA GLN A 177 17.09 -14.74 17.89
C GLN A 177 16.85 -13.31 18.40
N PHE A 178 15.71 -12.73 18.01
CA PHE A 178 15.25 -11.40 18.40
C PHE A 178 13.85 -11.53 18.99
N PRO A 179 13.73 -11.78 20.31
CA PRO A 179 12.42 -11.73 20.96
C PRO A 179 11.78 -10.37 20.70
N TYR A 180 10.56 -10.38 20.17
CA TYR A 180 9.77 -9.19 19.87
C TYR A 180 8.34 -9.32 20.37
N GLU A 181 7.77 -8.20 20.78
CA GLU A 181 6.46 -8.11 21.43
C GLU A 181 5.34 -7.81 20.44
N ARG A 182 5.64 -7.05 19.38
CA ARG A 182 4.66 -6.60 18.38
C ARG A 182 5.17 -6.76 16.96
N GLU A 183 4.22 -6.83 16.05
CA GLU A 183 4.47 -6.94 14.62
C GLU A 183 3.60 -5.94 13.86
N TYR A 184 4.19 -5.32 12.84
CA TYR A 184 3.53 -4.38 11.95
C TYR A 184 3.79 -4.75 10.49
N THR A 185 2.75 -4.71 9.65
CA THR A 185 2.88 -4.85 8.19
C THR A 185 2.72 -3.49 7.52
N LEU A 186 3.72 -3.10 6.72
CA LEU A 186 3.72 -1.87 5.93
C LEU A 186 3.82 -2.22 4.45
N ILE A 187 2.77 -1.89 3.69
CA ILE A 187 2.66 -2.13 2.25
C ILE A 187 2.82 -0.80 1.52
N TYR A 188 3.92 -0.66 0.78
CA TYR A 188 4.25 0.54 0.02
C TYR A 188 3.76 0.44 -1.42
N SER A 189 3.25 1.55 -1.93
CA SER A 189 2.85 1.69 -3.32
C SER A 189 2.93 3.15 -3.80
N ALA A 190 2.84 3.32 -5.11
CA ALA A 190 2.89 4.62 -5.78
C ALA A 190 1.79 4.67 -6.85
N HIS A 191 1.13 5.81 -6.97
CA HIS A 191 -0.07 5.99 -7.78
C HIS A 191 0.08 7.21 -8.68
N ASP A 192 -0.21 7.06 -9.97
CA ASP A 192 -0.52 8.16 -10.89
C ASP A 192 -2.04 8.26 -10.99
N VAL A 193 -2.62 9.20 -10.23
CA VAL A 193 -4.08 9.29 -10.08
C VAL A 193 -4.78 9.73 -11.37
N ASN A 194 -4.06 10.42 -12.26
CA ASN A 194 -4.61 10.84 -13.55
C ASN A 194 -4.59 9.69 -14.54
N PHE A 195 -3.50 8.92 -14.60
CA PHE A 195 -3.40 7.69 -15.37
C PHE A 195 -4.49 6.71 -14.94
N ILE A 196 -4.65 6.46 -13.63
CA ILE A 196 -5.67 5.57 -13.09
C ILE A 196 -7.07 6.01 -13.57
N ARG A 197 -7.41 7.29 -13.39
CA ARG A 197 -8.72 7.81 -13.82
C ARG A 197 -8.96 7.61 -15.32
N GLN A 198 -7.98 7.97 -16.15
CA GLN A 198 -8.13 7.92 -17.61
C GLN A 198 -8.23 6.47 -18.11
N GLU A 199 -7.32 5.60 -17.67
CA GLU A 199 -7.30 4.21 -18.14
C GLU A 199 -8.43 3.38 -17.54
N MET A 200 -8.85 3.62 -16.29
CA MET A 200 -10.07 2.96 -15.77
C MET A 200 -11.31 3.32 -16.59
N ASN A 201 -11.55 4.61 -16.86
CA ASN A 201 -12.69 5.03 -17.68
C ASN A 201 -12.65 4.39 -19.07
N ARG A 202 -11.48 4.42 -19.71
CA ARG A 202 -11.26 3.81 -21.03
C ARG A 202 -11.50 2.29 -21.02
N MET A 203 -11.06 1.60 -19.97
CA MET A 203 -11.28 0.16 -19.84
C MET A 203 -12.75 -0.16 -19.59
N LEU A 204 -13.46 0.62 -18.78
CA LEU A 204 -14.89 0.45 -18.55
C LEU A 204 -15.70 0.64 -19.84
N GLU A 205 -15.41 1.68 -20.62
CA GLU A 205 -16.03 1.91 -21.94
C GLU A 205 -15.79 0.73 -22.89
N ARG A 206 -14.54 0.24 -22.96
CA ARG A 206 -14.19 -0.95 -23.76
C ARG A 206 -14.88 -2.21 -23.27
N MET A 207 -15.07 -2.37 -21.96
CA MET A 207 -15.78 -3.52 -21.40
C MET A 207 -17.27 -3.49 -21.72
N ASP A 208 -17.89 -2.31 -21.71
CA ASP A 208 -19.28 -2.15 -22.15
C ASP A 208 -19.42 -2.47 -23.66
N GLU A 209 -18.50 -1.98 -24.52
CA GLU A 209 -18.47 -2.33 -25.95
C GLU A 209 -18.26 -3.84 -26.16
N ARG A 210 -17.29 -4.44 -25.46
CA ARG A 210 -17.04 -5.88 -25.53
C ARG A 210 -18.25 -6.69 -25.12
N SER A 211 -18.88 -6.32 -24.02
CA SER A 211 -20.08 -7.00 -23.51
C SER A 211 -21.22 -6.92 -24.52
N TYR A 212 -21.39 -5.77 -25.17
CA TYR A 212 -22.33 -5.61 -26.28
C TYR A 212 -22.00 -6.55 -27.44
N LEU A 213 -20.75 -6.62 -27.88
CA LEU A 213 -20.33 -7.51 -28.98
C LEU A 213 -20.51 -9.00 -28.65
N MET A 214 -20.20 -9.43 -27.42
CA MET A 214 -20.45 -10.79 -26.95
C MET A 214 -21.94 -11.12 -26.95
N SER A 215 -22.79 -10.18 -26.50
CA SER A 215 -24.26 -10.36 -26.51
C SER A 215 -24.85 -10.54 -27.92
N LYS A 216 -24.12 -10.09 -28.96
CA LYS A 216 -24.50 -10.23 -30.37
C LYS A 216 -23.84 -11.41 -31.06
N GLY A 217 -23.04 -12.22 -30.35
CA GLY A 217 -22.30 -13.33 -30.93
C GLY A 217 -21.21 -12.89 -31.93
N ARG A 218 -20.76 -11.63 -31.86
CA ARG A 218 -19.78 -11.04 -32.79
C ARG A 218 -18.40 -10.91 -32.14
N PHE A 219 -18.03 -11.85 -31.29
CA PHE A 219 -16.77 -11.82 -30.56
C PHE A 219 -16.02 -13.14 -30.80
N ASP A 220 -15.04 -13.11 -31.72
CA ASP A 220 -14.30 -14.25 -32.26
C ASP A 220 -12.86 -14.32 -31.72
N HIS A 221 -12.08 -15.29 -32.20
CA HIS A 221 -10.70 -15.53 -31.76
C HIS A 221 -9.75 -14.35 -32.07
N GLU A 222 -9.98 -13.67 -33.19
CA GLU A 222 -9.25 -12.45 -33.59
C GLU A 222 -9.54 -11.29 -32.63
N ARG A 223 -10.80 -11.11 -32.22
CA ARG A 223 -11.19 -10.11 -31.20
C ARG A 223 -10.73 -10.48 -29.79
N TRP A 224 -10.53 -11.77 -29.51
CA TRP A 224 -9.90 -12.25 -28.27
C TRP A 224 -8.38 -12.14 -28.28
N ALA A 225 -7.74 -12.02 -29.46
CA ALA A 225 -6.30 -12.19 -29.64
C ALA A 225 -5.78 -13.52 -29.06
N VAL A 226 -6.59 -14.58 -29.13
CA VAL A 226 -6.26 -15.94 -28.68
C VAL A 226 -6.37 -16.86 -29.87
N PHE A 227 -5.27 -17.52 -30.22
CA PHE A 227 -5.20 -18.43 -31.36
C PHE A 227 -4.85 -19.83 -30.87
N ASN A 228 -5.53 -20.83 -31.42
CA ASN A 228 -5.35 -22.23 -31.04
C ASN A 228 -4.01 -22.79 -31.53
N ASN A 229 -3.44 -22.24 -32.60
CA ASN A 229 -2.16 -22.64 -33.15
C ASN A 229 -1.53 -21.53 -34.01
N HIS A 230 -0.28 -21.77 -34.42
CA HIS A 230 0.51 -20.82 -35.21
C HIS A 230 -0.10 -20.55 -36.60
N ASP A 231 -0.70 -21.57 -37.23
CA ASP A 231 -1.30 -21.42 -38.56
C ASP A 231 -2.53 -20.49 -38.53
N GLN A 232 -3.38 -20.62 -37.51
CA GLN A 232 -4.54 -19.75 -37.31
C GLN A 232 -4.11 -18.29 -37.07
N LEU A 233 -3.07 -18.07 -36.27
CA LEU A 233 -2.49 -16.73 -36.08
C LEU A 233 -1.97 -16.16 -37.41
N ASN A 234 -1.20 -16.94 -38.16
CA ASN A 234 -0.64 -16.50 -39.45
C ASN A 234 -1.72 -16.23 -40.50
N GLU A 235 -2.79 -17.03 -40.53
CA GLU A 235 -3.94 -16.81 -41.40
C GLU A 235 -4.66 -15.51 -41.05
N SER A 236 -4.95 -15.29 -39.77
CA SER A 236 -5.53 -14.02 -39.30
C SER A 236 -4.64 -12.82 -39.65
N ILE A 237 -3.32 -12.92 -39.48
CA ILE A 237 -2.37 -11.87 -39.89
C ILE A 237 -2.44 -11.60 -41.40
N LYS A 238 -2.46 -12.66 -42.22
CA LYS A 238 -2.63 -12.53 -43.69
C LYS A 238 -3.96 -11.89 -44.06
N ASN A 239 -5.01 -12.15 -43.28
CA ASN A 239 -6.34 -11.57 -43.45
C ASN A 239 -6.47 -10.14 -42.89
N GLY A 240 -5.37 -9.53 -42.46
CA GLY A 240 -5.31 -8.12 -42.03
C GLY A 240 -5.51 -7.91 -40.54
N TRP A 241 -5.53 -8.98 -39.72
CA TRP A 241 -5.44 -8.83 -38.27
C TRP A 241 -4.04 -8.39 -37.89
N GLU A 242 -3.91 -7.22 -37.26
CA GLU A 242 -2.64 -6.75 -36.73
C GLU A 242 -2.57 -7.01 -35.22
N PRO A 243 -1.46 -7.57 -34.72
CA PRO A 243 -1.28 -7.71 -33.29
C PRO A 243 -1.43 -6.36 -32.57
N PRO A 244 -2.02 -6.32 -31.37
CA PRO A 244 -2.24 -5.07 -30.62
C PRO A 244 -0.97 -4.26 -30.34
N TYR A 245 0.20 -4.89 -30.43
CA TYR A 245 1.53 -4.29 -30.25
C TYR A 245 2.20 -3.86 -31.56
N ALA A 246 1.70 -4.29 -32.72
CA ALA A 246 2.18 -3.84 -34.04
C ALA A 246 1.47 -2.55 -34.47
N LEU A 247 0.23 -2.36 -34.02
CA LEU A 247 -0.53 -1.15 -34.23
C LEU A 247 0.05 0.00 -33.39
N ASN A 248 0.54 1.04 -34.06
CA ASN A 248 0.75 2.36 -33.43
C ASN A 248 -0.61 3.07 -33.17
N ARG A 249 -1.61 2.34 -32.65
CA ARG A 249 -2.99 2.82 -32.37
C ARG A 249 -3.20 3.30 -30.94
N ARG A 250 -2.13 3.64 -30.24
CA ARG A 250 -2.23 4.22 -28.91
C ARG A 250 -1.41 5.51 -28.95
N ALA A 251 -2.06 6.65 -28.68
CA ALA A 251 -1.37 7.70 -27.92
C ALA A 251 -0.50 6.98 -26.88
N PRO A 252 0.82 7.25 -26.81
CA PRO A 252 1.76 6.43 -26.08
C PRO A 252 1.10 6.06 -24.76
N ALA A 253 0.88 4.76 -24.51
CA ALA A 253 0.28 4.33 -23.26
C ALA A 253 1.13 4.99 -22.18
N GLY A 254 0.56 5.99 -21.49
CA GLY A 254 1.34 6.83 -20.59
C GLY A 254 2.00 5.88 -19.61
N ILE A 255 3.34 5.85 -19.60
CA ILE A 255 4.03 5.18 -18.51
C ILE A 255 3.60 5.97 -17.28
N PRO A 256 2.92 5.35 -16.29
CA PRO A 256 2.39 6.09 -15.16
C PRO A 256 3.54 6.85 -14.47
N GLN A 257 3.31 8.11 -14.18
CA GLN A 257 4.23 8.96 -13.43
C GLN A 257 3.60 9.22 -12.07
N ALA A 258 4.05 8.47 -11.06
CA ALA A 258 3.44 8.54 -9.75
C ALA A 258 3.54 9.94 -9.15
N ASP A 259 2.39 10.49 -8.76
CA ASP A 259 2.23 11.78 -8.10
C ASP A 259 1.72 11.61 -6.64
N TRP A 260 1.34 10.38 -6.27
CA TRP A 260 0.95 10.00 -4.91
C TRP A 260 1.70 8.76 -4.45
N PHE A 261 2.11 8.77 -3.17
CA PHE A 261 2.85 7.68 -2.55
C PHE A 261 2.13 7.27 -1.28
N THR A 262 1.94 5.97 -1.08
CA THR A 262 1.19 5.49 0.07
C THR A 262 1.90 4.34 0.78
N VAL A 263 1.69 4.31 2.09
CA VAL A 263 1.97 3.17 2.96
C VAL A 263 0.65 2.74 3.59
N ASN A 264 0.30 1.46 3.43
CA ASN A 264 -1.01 0.93 3.77
C ASN A 264 -2.16 1.77 3.20
N GLY A 265 -2.02 2.21 1.94
CA GLY A 265 -3.08 2.95 1.22
C GLY A 265 -3.29 4.37 1.72
N LYS A 266 -2.49 4.81 2.69
CA LYS A 266 -2.51 6.15 3.27
C LYS A 266 -1.26 6.93 2.94
N SER A 267 -1.42 8.23 2.79
CA SER A 267 -0.35 9.18 2.55
C SER A 267 -0.36 10.23 3.65
N TYR A 268 0.82 10.76 4.00
CA TYR A 268 0.93 11.74 5.07
C TYR A 268 0.02 12.93 4.77
N PRO A 269 -0.75 13.44 5.74
CA PRO A 269 -0.67 13.14 7.17
C PRO A 269 -1.29 11.80 7.58
N ASP A 270 -2.16 11.16 6.82
CA ASP A 270 -2.98 10.04 7.32
C ASP A 270 -2.25 8.68 7.40
N THR A 271 -0.92 8.62 7.35
CA THR A 271 -0.15 7.38 7.49
C THR A 271 -0.33 6.68 8.85
N PRO A 272 -0.10 5.36 8.93
CA PRO A 272 0.02 4.64 10.20
C PRO A 272 1.27 5.08 10.98
N TYR A 273 1.28 4.87 12.30
CA TYR A 273 2.47 5.01 13.14
C TYR A 273 2.83 3.71 13.83
N LEU A 274 4.13 3.49 13.97
CA LEU A 274 4.69 2.38 14.72
C LEU A 274 4.79 2.81 16.18
N PHE A 275 4.39 1.93 17.10
CA PHE A 275 4.52 2.18 18.53
C PHE A 275 5.51 1.19 19.14
N ILE A 276 6.31 1.69 20.08
CA ILE A 276 7.34 0.92 20.79
C ILE A 276 7.46 1.43 22.23
N LYS A 277 8.09 0.66 23.11
CA LYS A 277 8.49 1.08 24.46
C LYS A 277 10.00 0.96 24.63
N SER A 278 10.56 1.66 25.61
CA SER A 278 11.96 1.47 25.97
C SER A 278 12.25 0.01 26.35
N GLY A 279 13.23 -0.59 25.68
CA GLY A 279 13.63 -2.00 25.86
C GLY A 279 12.79 -3.04 25.11
N GLU A 280 11.73 -2.64 24.41
CA GLU A 280 10.90 -3.53 23.57
C GLU A 280 11.52 -3.71 22.19
N ASN A 281 11.35 -4.87 21.56
CA ASN A 281 11.65 -5.05 20.14
C ASN A 281 10.34 -5.21 19.34
N ILE A 282 10.29 -4.62 18.16
CA ILE A 282 9.18 -4.83 17.23
C ILE A 282 9.67 -5.39 15.90
N ARG A 283 8.86 -6.26 15.28
CA ARG A 283 9.07 -6.70 13.90
C ARG A 283 8.25 -5.83 12.96
N VAL A 284 8.87 -5.35 11.90
CA VAL A 284 8.19 -4.63 10.82
C VAL A 284 8.40 -5.37 9.51
N ARG A 285 7.30 -5.79 8.89
CA ARG A 285 7.25 -6.46 7.60
C ARG A 285 7.01 -5.40 6.52
N LEU A 286 7.98 -5.23 5.63
CA LEU A 286 7.98 -4.25 4.56
C LEU A 286 7.64 -4.96 3.26
N ILE A 287 6.62 -4.50 2.55
CA ILE A 287 6.17 -5.07 1.27
C ILE A 287 6.14 -3.95 0.25
N ASN A 288 6.75 -4.15 -0.92
CA ASN A 288 6.54 -3.25 -2.06
C ASN A 288 5.62 -3.90 -3.08
N ALA A 289 4.36 -3.48 -3.02
CA ALA A 289 3.32 -3.89 -3.95
C ALA A 289 3.15 -2.91 -5.12
N GLY A 290 4.06 -1.94 -5.25
CA GLY A 290 4.09 -0.95 -6.33
C GLY A 290 5.17 -1.25 -7.39
N ALA A 291 5.35 -0.28 -8.30
CA ALA A 291 6.35 -0.32 -9.37
C ALA A 291 7.56 0.60 -9.11
N GLU A 292 7.51 1.39 -8.03
CA GLU A 292 8.56 2.34 -7.65
C GLU A 292 9.48 1.75 -6.58
N ILE A 293 10.75 2.14 -6.56
CA ILE A 293 11.68 1.79 -5.48
C ILE A 293 11.47 2.72 -4.29
N HIS A 294 11.37 2.21 -3.07
CA HIS A 294 11.22 3.03 -1.86
C HIS A 294 12.51 2.97 -1.01
N ASN A 295 13.10 4.11 -0.64
CA ASN A 295 14.34 4.16 0.14
C ASN A 295 14.04 4.41 1.62
N LEU A 296 13.60 3.39 2.33
CA LEU A 296 13.03 3.51 3.67
C LEU A 296 14.09 3.78 4.73
N HIS A 297 14.07 4.97 5.33
CA HIS A 297 15.01 5.44 6.35
C HIS A 297 14.34 5.70 7.69
N LEU A 298 14.85 5.07 8.76
CA LEU A 298 14.41 5.29 10.14
C LEU A 298 15.41 6.18 10.88
N HIS A 299 14.91 7.26 11.47
CA HIS A 299 15.70 8.16 12.30
C HIS A 299 15.96 7.56 13.68
N GLY A 300 17.08 7.95 14.29
CA GLY A 300 17.43 7.60 15.68
C GLY A 300 17.74 6.12 15.93
N HIS A 301 17.61 5.25 14.94
CA HIS A 301 17.80 3.81 15.07
C HIS A 301 18.51 3.25 13.84
N ASP A 302 19.40 2.29 14.06
CA ASP A 302 19.64 1.25 13.08
C ASP A 302 18.67 0.09 13.36
N PHE A 303 18.21 -0.61 12.33
CA PHE A 303 17.39 -1.79 12.43
C PHE A 303 18.11 -3.01 11.89
N TRP A 304 17.78 -4.19 12.42
CA TRP A 304 18.28 -5.46 11.91
C TRP A 304 17.49 -5.90 10.69
N MET A 305 18.15 -6.24 9.60
CA MET A 305 17.57 -7.00 8.48
C MET A 305 17.52 -8.47 8.86
N VAL A 306 16.32 -9.06 8.93
CA VAL A 306 16.14 -10.43 9.44
C VAL A 306 15.48 -11.39 8.43
N ALA A 307 14.77 -10.89 7.41
CA ALA A 307 14.28 -11.69 6.29
C ALA A 307 14.34 -10.93 4.96
N ASP A 308 14.49 -11.67 3.86
CA ASP A 308 14.40 -11.21 2.46
C ASP A 308 13.47 -12.18 1.71
N ASP A 309 12.42 -11.66 1.08
CA ASP A 309 11.36 -12.44 0.40
C ASP A 309 10.76 -13.55 1.29
N GLY A 310 10.54 -13.23 2.56
CA GLY A 310 10.01 -14.15 3.57
C GLY A 310 11.00 -15.19 4.10
N ILE A 311 12.22 -15.27 3.56
CA ILE A 311 13.25 -16.22 3.98
C ILE A 311 14.11 -15.59 5.09
N PRO A 312 14.23 -16.22 6.28
CA PRO A 312 15.13 -15.75 7.31
C PRO A 312 16.58 -15.66 6.84
N ILE A 313 17.23 -14.52 7.09
CA ILE A 313 18.62 -14.28 6.72
C ILE A 313 19.52 -15.04 7.73
N PRO A 314 20.43 -15.93 7.29
CA PRO A 314 21.27 -16.71 8.20
C PRO A 314 22.19 -15.87 9.10
N GLN A 315 22.61 -14.69 8.61
CA GLN A 315 23.42 -13.73 9.36
C GLN A 315 22.78 -12.32 9.24
N PRO A 316 21.85 -11.97 10.14
CA PRO A 316 21.23 -10.65 10.18
C PRO A 316 22.26 -9.53 10.31
N TRP A 317 22.00 -8.37 9.70
CA TRP A 317 22.89 -7.20 9.76
C TRP A 317 22.13 -5.91 10.01
N LYS A 318 22.80 -4.89 10.56
CA LYS A 318 22.21 -3.58 10.84
C LYS A 318 22.35 -2.60 9.67
N ARG A 319 21.36 -1.71 9.53
CA ARG A 319 21.38 -0.53 8.66
C ARG A 319 20.30 0.46 9.11
N ASN A 320 20.34 1.68 8.60
CA ASN A 320 19.30 2.69 8.85
C ASN A 320 18.48 3.06 7.60
N THR A 321 18.92 2.68 6.39
CA THR A 321 18.18 2.95 5.14
C THR A 321 18.14 1.74 4.22
N VAL A 322 16.93 1.33 3.84
CA VAL A 322 16.40 0.26 2.96
C VAL A 322 15.97 0.55 1.49
N PRO A 323 16.65 0.20 0.36
CA PRO A 323 15.96 0.22 -0.92
C PRO A 323 15.04 -0.99 -1.03
N LEU A 324 13.73 -0.77 -0.93
CA LEU A 324 12.69 -1.76 -1.13
C LEU A 324 12.22 -1.68 -2.58
N THR A 325 12.69 -2.61 -3.42
CA THR A 325 12.39 -2.63 -4.87
C THR A 325 11.04 -3.30 -5.18
N PRO A 326 10.44 -3.08 -6.36
CA PRO A 326 9.17 -3.71 -6.74
C PRO A 326 9.16 -5.23 -6.52
N GLY A 327 8.13 -5.74 -5.85
CA GLY A 327 7.96 -7.16 -5.55
C GLY A 327 8.76 -7.68 -4.35
N LYS A 328 9.72 -6.91 -3.81
CA LYS A 328 10.49 -7.34 -2.65
C LYS A 328 9.69 -7.27 -1.35
N THR A 329 9.98 -8.21 -0.46
CA THR A 329 9.62 -8.10 0.96
C THR A 329 10.86 -8.14 1.85
N TYR A 330 10.86 -7.33 2.91
CA TYR A 330 11.91 -7.35 3.92
C TYR A 330 11.28 -7.35 5.30
N ASP A 331 11.84 -8.15 6.21
CA ASP A 331 11.50 -8.05 7.62
C ASP A 331 12.66 -7.40 8.36
N ILE A 332 12.30 -6.43 9.21
CA ILE A 332 13.25 -5.73 10.06
C ILE A 332 12.87 -5.85 11.54
N ILE A 333 13.88 -5.85 12.42
CA ILE A 333 13.70 -5.70 13.86
C ILE A 333 14.18 -4.31 14.26
N ILE A 334 13.30 -3.56 14.94
CA ILE A 334 13.62 -2.28 15.57
C ILE A 334 13.74 -2.52 17.07
N GLU A 335 14.89 -2.14 17.64
CA GLU A 335 15.17 -2.26 19.06
C GLU A 335 14.80 -0.95 19.76
N GLY A 336 14.02 -1.02 20.85
CA GLY A 336 13.54 0.11 21.63
C GLY A 336 14.61 0.76 22.49
N ASN A 337 15.79 1.06 21.95
CA ASN A 337 16.97 1.51 22.72
C ASN A 337 17.23 3.03 22.68
N ASN A 338 16.48 3.80 21.88
CA ASN A 338 16.62 5.25 21.79
C ASN A 338 15.26 5.96 21.85
N ARG A 339 14.77 6.20 23.08
CA ARG A 339 13.44 6.79 23.34
C ARG A 339 13.24 8.13 22.62
N GLY A 340 12.11 8.29 21.94
CA GLY A 340 11.75 9.53 21.25
C GLY A 340 10.54 9.42 20.32
N ILE A 341 10.36 10.42 19.48
CA ILE A 341 9.47 10.36 18.30
C ILE A 341 10.38 10.49 17.08
N TRP A 342 10.50 9.41 16.33
CA TRP A 342 11.46 9.30 15.24
C TRP A 342 10.73 9.13 13.92
N THR A 343 11.10 9.93 12.93
CA THR A 343 10.54 9.79 11.58
C THR A 343 11.00 8.49 10.94
N PHE A 344 10.09 7.77 10.29
CA PHE A 344 10.38 6.67 9.38
C PHE A 344 9.79 7.03 8.03
N HIS A 345 10.61 7.15 6.98
CA HIS A 345 10.14 7.71 5.72
C HIS A 345 10.91 7.21 4.50
N ASP A 346 10.33 7.42 3.31
CA ASP A 346 11.05 7.26 2.06
C ASP A 346 12.06 8.42 1.89
N HIS A 347 13.31 8.07 1.68
CA HIS A 347 14.43 9.01 1.55
C HIS A 347 14.60 9.52 0.10
N ASP A 348 13.81 9.02 -0.85
CA ASP A 348 13.54 9.77 -2.08
C ASP A 348 12.58 10.91 -1.74
N THR A 349 13.09 12.13 -1.70
CA THR A 349 12.35 13.32 -1.24
C THR A 349 11.09 13.62 -2.05
N ARG A 350 10.99 13.10 -3.28
CA ARG A 350 9.77 13.21 -4.09
C ARG A 350 8.64 12.36 -3.51
N LYS A 351 8.98 11.26 -2.84
CA LYS A 351 8.06 10.26 -2.28
C LYS A 351 7.52 10.62 -0.90
N VAL A 352 7.93 11.78 -0.37
CA VAL A 352 7.35 12.42 0.81
C VAL A 352 6.53 13.67 0.43
N THR A 353 5.86 13.61 -0.73
CA THR A 353 4.97 14.66 -1.21
C THR A 353 3.60 14.10 -1.61
N ASN A 354 2.58 14.96 -1.58
CA ASN A 354 1.26 14.71 -2.16
C ASN A 354 1.12 15.58 -3.39
N ASN A 355 1.15 14.99 -4.58
CA ASN A 355 1.10 15.73 -5.85
C ASN A 355 2.16 16.86 -5.90
N GLY A 356 3.39 16.55 -5.48
CA GLY A 356 4.51 17.50 -5.43
C GLY A 356 4.52 18.47 -4.24
N LEU A 357 3.51 18.42 -3.36
CA LEU A 357 3.45 19.27 -2.16
C LEU A 357 4.00 18.54 -0.93
N TYR A 358 5.03 19.12 -0.30
CA TYR A 358 5.60 18.66 0.96
C TYR A 358 4.94 19.38 2.16
N PRO A 359 4.71 18.71 3.30
CA PRO A 359 4.91 17.27 3.54
C PRO A 359 3.75 16.43 3.00
N GLY A 360 4.06 15.20 2.60
CA GLY A 360 3.09 14.22 2.11
C GLY A 360 3.73 12.83 1.97
N GLY A 361 3.07 11.95 1.21
CA GLY A 361 3.62 10.65 0.81
C GLY A 361 3.95 9.69 1.95
N ASN A 362 5.04 8.95 1.75
CA ASN A 362 5.57 7.92 2.65
C ASN A 362 6.36 8.54 3.80
N LEU A 363 5.70 9.34 4.62
CA LEU A 363 6.24 9.96 5.81
C LEU A 363 5.45 9.46 7.03
N LEU A 364 6.07 8.69 7.91
CA LEU A 364 5.46 8.19 9.14
C LEU A 364 6.39 8.35 10.34
N ALA A 365 5.99 7.83 11.50
CA ALA A 365 6.75 7.92 12.75
C ALA A 365 6.78 6.60 13.52
N LEU A 366 7.91 6.37 14.20
CA LEU A 366 8.09 5.47 15.32
C LEU A 366 7.95 6.28 16.62
N VAL A 367 7.02 5.87 17.47
CA VAL A 367 6.59 6.63 18.65
C VAL A 367 6.79 5.79 19.89
N TYR A 368 7.58 6.30 20.82
CA TYR A 368 7.70 5.69 22.14
C TYR A 368 6.47 6.00 23.00
N GLU A 369 5.82 4.95 23.48
CA GLU A 369 4.59 5.07 24.27
C GLU A 369 4.82 5.45 25.73
N ASP A 370 6.04 5.25 26.20
CA ASP A 370 6.52 5.49 27.56
C ASP A 370 7.30 6.81 27.68
N LEU A 371 7.05 7.76 26.76
CA LEU A 371 7.60 9.10 26.85
C LEU A 371 7.10 9.81 28.12
N PRO A 372 8.01 10.39 28.94
CA PRO A 372 7.63 11.29 30.02
C PRO A 372 6.80 12.49 29.52
N GLU A 373 5.85 12.95 30.33
CA GLU A 373 4.96 14.07 29.99
C GLU A 373 5.74 15.33 29.57
N ASP A 374 6.91 15.57 30.19
CA ASP A 374 7.73 16.74 29.90
C ASP A 374 8.57 16.61 28.61
N GLU A 375 8.71 15.40 28.06
CA GLU A 375 9.31 15.10 26.75
C GLU A 375 8.26 15.17 25.61
N LEU A 376 6.96 15.24 25.93
CA LEU A 376 5.90 15.50 24.93
C LEU A 376 5.91 16.93 24.40
N ILE A 377 6.74 17.80 24.98
CA ILE A 377 6.98 19.16 24.51
C ILE A 377 8.16 19.12 23.53
N ILE A 378 7.87 19.15 22.24
CA ILE A 378 8.85 18.98 21.13
C ILE A 378 10.06 19.89 21.29
N SER A 379 9.89 21.12 21.79
CA SER A 379 11.03 21.99 22.05
C SER A 379 10.78 22.99 23.17
N LYS A 380 11.37 22.70 24.34
CA LYS A 380 11.51 23.64 25.46
C LYS A 380 12.35 24.88 25.09
N TYR A 381 13.23 24.74 24.09
CA TYR A 381 14.17 25.77 23.63
C TYR A 381 13.67 26.57 22.41
N SER A 382 12.54 26.19 21.82
CA SER A 382 11.97 26.93 20.70
C SER A 382 11.38 28.25 21.18
N GLY A 383 11.67 29.33 20.45
CA GLY A 383 10.96 30.59 20.60
C GLY A 383 9.50 30.51 20.13
N ASN A 384 9.13 29.47 19.39
CA ASN A 384 7.78 29.30 18.86
C ASN A 384 6.86 28.64 19.91
N PRO A 385 5.82 29.35 20.39
CA PRO A 385 4.95 28.89 21.46
C PRO A 385 4.10 27.67 21.10
N MET A 386 3.94 27.33 19.81
CA MET A 386 3.27 26.09 19.39
C MET A 386 3.99 24.85 19.95
N TYR A 387 5.31 24.90 20.06
CA TYR A 387 6.12 23.79 20.56
C TYR A 387 6.23 23.72 22.09
N LYS A 388 5.57 24.65 22.81
CA LYS A 388 5.54 24.71 24.28
C LYS A 388 4.26 24.14 24.89
N ASN A 389 3.25 23.84 24.09
CA ASN A 389 1.96 23.32 24.54
C ASN A 389 1.81 21.83 24.22
N THR A 390 1.18 21.07 25.12
CA THR A 390 0.91 19.64 24.95
C THR A 390 -0.42 19.34 24.25
N GLY A 391 -1.21 20.37 23.92
CA GLY A 391 -2.51 20.22 23.26
C GLY A 391 -3.02 21.49 22.59
N MET A 392 -4.08 21.35 21.79
CA MET A 392 -4.73 22.44 21.06
C MET A 392 -5.66 23.26 21.96
N ASN A 393 -5.10 24.19 22.73
CA ASN A 393 -5.90 25.30 23.25
C ASN A 393 -5.62 26.53 22.36
N MET A 394 -6.39 26.66 21.27
CA MET A 394 -6.29 27.80 20.36
C MET A 394 -6.78 29.07 21.07
N ASN A 395 -5.90 29.75 21.81
CA ASN A 395 -6.19 31.10 22.28
C ASN A 395 -6.14 32.11 21.11
N SER A 396 -6.67 33.31 21.32
CA SER A 396 -6.68 34.39 20.33
C SER A 396 -5.28 34.77 19.83
N ASN A 397 -4.22 34.59 20.63
CA ASN A 397 -2.84 34.85 20.23
C ASN A 397 -2.27 33.81 19.26
N MET A 398 -2.72 32.55 19.31
CA MET A 398 -2.30 31.52 18.35
C MET A 398 -2.83 31.79 16.93
N LYS A 399 -4.02 32.39 16.83
CA LYS A 399 -4.70 32.67 15.56
C LYS A 399 -4.05 33.81 14.77
N SER A 400 -3.58 34.86 15.45
CA SER A 400 -2.82 35.94 14.82
C SER A 400 -1.42 35.49 14.38
N MET A 401 -0.79 34.60 15.15
CA MET A 401 0.57 34.13 14.91
C MET A 401 0.69 33.14 13.74
N LEU A 402 -0.32 32.27 13.55
CA LEU A 402 -0.39 31.31 12.43
C LEU A 402 -0.72 31.96 11.09
N MET A 403 -1.50 33.05 11.09
CA MET A 403 -1.89 33.72 9.86
C MET A 403 -0.87 34.75 9.41
N GLY A 404 -0.08 35.32 10.34
CA GLY A 404 0.86 36.41 10.04
C GLY A 404 0.13 37.64 9.51
N ASP A 405 0.75 38.81 9.60
CA ASP A 405 0.36 39.89 8.69
C ASP A 405 0.84 39.47 7.30
N ASP A 406 -0.06 39.42 6.30
CA ASP A 406 0.20 39.06 4.91
C ASP A 406 1.27 39.96 4.27
N LYS A 407 2.53 39.68 4.58
CA LYS A 407 3.71 40.20 3.91
C LYS A 407 4.65 39.03 3.72
N LEU A 408 4.37 38.22 2.71
CA LEU A 408 5.43 37.41 2.12
C LEU A 408 6.59 38.37 1.79
N PRO A 409 7.83 38.07 2.19
CA PRO A 409 8.96 38.78 1.62
C PRO A 409 8.89 38.57 0.11
N LYS A 410 8.81 39.68 -0.64
CA LYS A 410 9.04 39.64 -2.09
C LYS A 410 10.38 38.96 -2.27
N ILE A 411 10.40 37.83 -2.98
CA ILE A 411 11.64 37.35 -3.57
C ILE A 411 12.12 38.51 -4.43
N ALA A 412 13.23 39.13 -4.04
CA ALA A 412 13.95 40.01 -4.94
C ALA A 412 14.39 39.11 -6.11
N LEU A 413 13.60 39.14 -7.18
CA LEU A 413 14.17 38.89 -8.49
C LEU A 413 14.96 40.16 -8.76
N ASP A 414 16.27 40.00 -8.84
CA ASP A 414 17.22 41.07 -9.12
C ASP A 414 16.74 41.94 -10.30
N GLU A 415 17.04 43.23 -10.19
CA GLU A 415 16.60 44.34 -11.06
C GLU A 415 16.76 44.11 -12.57
#